data_AF-A0ABD0RVI0-F1
#
_entry.id   AF-A0ABD0RVI0-F1
#
_cell.length_a   1.000
_cell.length_b   1.000
_cell.length_c   1.000
_cell.angle_alpha   90.00
_cell.angle_beta   90.00
_cell.angle_gamma   90.00
#
_symmetry.space_group_name_H-M   'P 1'
#
loop_
_entity.id
_entity.type
_entity.pdbx_description
1 polymer ?
#
loop_
_entity_poly.entity_id
_entity_poly.type
_entity_poly.pdbx_seq_one_letter_code
_entity_poly.pdbx_strand_id
1 'polypeptide(L)'
;PPRNISVSIIQSGQIWEGDSVTLICSCDSNPPALNFSWFKEDESSAVGSGQSFSALQSGRFYCEAHNQHGSQRSDAVTVVVK
;
A
#
# COMPACT_ATOMS: atom_id res chain seq x y z
N PRO A 1 -9.45 14.12 7.93
CA PRO A 1 -8.39 13.10 7.71
C PRO A 1 -8.82 12.19 6.54
N PRO A 2 -7.90 11.50 5.86
CA PRO A 2 -8.24 10.52 4.82
C PRO A 2 -9.20 9.45 5.35
N ARG A 3 -10.10 8.97 4.51
CA ARG A 3 -11.10 7.94 4.83
C ARG A 3 -11.17 6.91 3.70
N ASN A 4 -11.81 5.78 3.98
CA ASN A 4 -12.00 4.68 3.01
C ASN A 4 -10.68 4.27 2.33
N ILE A 5 -9.61 4.15 3.11
CA ILE A 5 -8.30 3.80 2.58
C ILE A 5 -8.33 2.33 2.22
N SER A 6 -8.07 2.03 0.96
CA SER A 6 -8.11 0.68 0.40
C SER A 6 -6.85 0.43 -0.42
N VAL A 7 -6.37 -0.80 -0.39
CA VAL A 7 -5.26 -1.25 -1.21
C VAL A 7 -5.78 -2.16 -2.30
N SER A 8 -5.46 -1.80 -3.55
CA SER A 8 -5.73 -2.62 -4.72
C SER A 8 -4.45 -3.30 -5.18
N ILE A 9 -4.54 -4.60 -5.47
CA ILE A 9 -3.42 -5.37 -6.00
C ILE A 9 -3.51 -5.38 -7.52
N ILE A 10 -2.48 -4.88 -8.18
CA ILE A 10 -2.32 -4.90 -9.63
C ILE A 10 -1.26 -5.92 -9.99
N GLN A 11 -1.72 -6.98 -10.65
CA GLN A 11 -0.88 -8.05 -11.20
C GLN A 11 -1.13 -8.13 -12.71
N SER A 12 -0.07 -7.95 -13.50
CA SER A 12 -0.15 -8.17 -14.95
C SER A 12 0.10 -9.65 -15.27
N GLY A 13 -0.94 -10.47 -15.20
CA GLY A 13 -0.87 -11.86 -15.63
C GLY A 13 -0.20 -12.83 -14.65
N GLN A 14 0.52 -13.82 -15.19
CA GLN A 14 1.14 -14.90 -14.40
C GLN A 14 2.44 -14.41 -13.77
N ILE A 15 2.50 -14.43 -12.44
CA ILE A 15 3.68 -14.04 -11.65
C ILE A 15 4.73 -15.14 -11.73
N TRP A 16 5.95 -14.77 -12.11
CA TRP A 16 7.12 -15.63 -12.11
C TRP A 16 8.07 -15.28 -10.95
N GLU A 17 8.99 -16.19 -10.62
CA GLU A 17 10.05 -15.90 -9.64
C GLU A 17 10.84 -14.67 -10.07
N GLY A 18 10.82 -13.61 -9.25
CA GLY A 18 11.44 -12.31 -9.55
C GLY A 18 10.47 -11.23 -10.05
N ASP A 19 9.19 -11.55 -10.29
CA ASP A 19 8.18 -10.53 -10.57
C ASP A 19 7.79 -9.74 -9.32
N SER A 20 7.45 -8.48 -9.51
CA SER A 20 6.92 -7.61 -8.45
C SER A 20 5.41 -7.47 -8.55
N VAL A 21 4.73 -7.45 -7.42
CA VAL A 21 3.29 -7.16 -7.34
C VAL A 21 3.10 -5.69 -7.03
N THR A 22 2.41 -4.96 -7.91
CA THR A 22 2.15 -3.54 -7.70
C THR A 22 0.90 -3.36 -6.85
N LEU A 23 1.03 -2.70 -5.71
CA LEU A 23 -0.05 -2.28 -4.84
C LEU A 23 -0.37 -0.81 -5.10
N ILE A 24 -1.65 -0.45 -5.14
CA ILE A 24 -2.12 0.94 -5.21
C ILE A 24 -2.96 1.27 -3.99
N CYS A 25 -2.60 2.34 -3.30
CA CYS A 25 -3.36 2.90 -2.19
C CYS A 25 -4.35 3.94 -2.72
N SER A 26 -5.62 3.76 -2.42
CA SER A 26 -6.70 4.70 -2.75
C SER A 26 -7.37 5.15 -1.47
N CYS A 27 -7.71 6.44 -1.37
CA CYS A 27 -8.42 6.99 -0.23
C CYS A 27 -9.31 8.17 -0.63
N ASP A 28 -10.41 8.34 0.09
CA ASP A 28 -11.24 9.53 0.02
C ASP A 28 -10.69 10.58 0.97
N SER A 29 -10.11 11.65 0.44
CA SER A 29 -9.54 12.73 1.25
C SER A 29 -9.87 14.10 0.67
N ASN A 30 -10.35 15.00 1.53
CA ASN A 30 -10.52 16.41 1.22
C ASN A 30 -9.87 17.26 2.35
N PRO A 31 -8.75 17.98 2.08
CA PRO A 31 -8.03 18.08 0.80
C PRO A 31 -7.35 16.76 0.37
N PRO A 32 -6.76 16.66 -0.83
CA PRO A 32 -6.14 15.41 -1.30
C PRO A 32 -5.01 14.92 -0.37
N ALA A 33 -4.94 13.61 -0.15
CA ALA A 33 -3.77 13.01 0.50
C ALA A 33 -2.63 12.93 -0.52
N LEU A 34 -1.50 13.57 -0.22
CA LEU A 34 -0.32 13.56 -1.08
C LEU A 34 0.81 12.68 -0.52
N ASN A 35 0.72 12.35 0.77
CA ASN A 35 1.70 11.53 1.46
C ASN A 35 1.10 10.15 1.73
N PHE A 36 1.74 9.14 1.15
CA PHE A 36 1.39 7.74 1.36
C PHE A 36 2.64 7.00 1.80
N SER A 37 2.49 6.16 2.82
CA SER A 37 3.55 5.31 3.36
C SER A 37 3.08 3.87 3.36
N TRP A 38 3.95 2.97 2.93
CA TRP A 38 3.68 1.54 2.88
C TRP A 38 4.40 0.84 4.01
N PHE A 39 3.71 -0.11 4.61
CA PHE A 39 4.21 -0.90 5.72
C PHE A 39 3.89 -2.36 5.48
N LYS A 40 4.74 -3.23 6.02
CA LYS A 40 4.52 -4.66 6.11
C LYS A 40 4.25 -4.98 7.58
N GLU A 41 3.23 -5.78 7.90
CA GLU A 41 2.84 -6.04 9.32
C GLU A 41 3.97 -6.59 10.18
N ASP A 42 4.93 -7.29 9.58
CA ASP A 42 6.09 -7.87 10.27
C ASP A 42 7.27 -6.91 10.40
N GLU A 43 7.18 -5.71 9.84
CA GLU A 43 8.25 -4.70 9.84
C GLU A 43 7.84 -3.43 10.58
N SER A 44 8.75 -2.96 11.44
CA SER A 44 8.53 -1.75 12.24
C SER A 44 8.67 -0.45 11.44
N SER A 45 9.22 -0.53 10.23
CA SER A 45 9.60 0.60 9.40
C SER A 45 8.77 0.64 8.12
N ALA A 46 8.63 1.84 7.53
CA ALA A 46 8.03 1.96 6.22
C ALA A 46 8.89 1.26 5.17
N VAL A 47 8.27 0.37 4.39
CA VAL A 47 8.92 -0.37 3.30
C VAL A 47 8.92 0.41 1.99
N GLY A 48 8.12 1.48 1.91
CA GLY A 48 8.03 2.32 0.73
C GLY A 48 7.17 3.56 0.95
N SER A 49 7.13 4.42 -0.06
CA SER A 49 6.32 5.64 -0.07
C SER A 49 5.74 5.91 -1.46
N GLY A 50 4.71 6.74 -1.50
CA GLY A 50 3.97 7.06 -2.72
C GLY A 50 2.68 6.25 -2.88
N GLN A 51 1.83 6.68 -3.80
CA GLN A 51 0.51 6.09 -3.97
C GLN A 51 0.55 4.63 -4.46
N SER A 52 1.62 4.25 -5.16
CA SER A 52 1.89 2.90 -5.64
C SER A 52 3.16 2.32 -5.03
N PHE A 53 3.17 1.02 -4.74
CA PHE A 53 4.32 0.30 -4.20
C PHE A 53 4.48 -1.07 -4.86
N SER A 54 5.71 -1.46 -5.20
CA SER A 54 6.00 -2.74 -5.81
C SER A 54 6.55 -3.72 -4.77
N ALA A 55 5.72 -4.67 -4.34
CA ALA A 55 6.09 -5.71 -3.42
C ALA A 55 6.88 -6.81 -4.15
N LEU A 56 8.14 -7.00 -3.74
CA LEU A 56 9.05 -8.04 -4.25
C LEU A 56 9.02 -9.34 -3.41
N GLN A 57 8.34 -9.31 -2.28
CA GLN A 57 8.28 -10.40 -1.32
C GLN A 57 6.84 -10.65 -0.89
N SER A 58 6.54 -11.91 -0.59
CA SER A 58 5.28 -12.29 0.04
C SER A 58 5.17 -11.68 1.43
N GLY A 59 3.97 -11.29 1.83
CA GLY A 59 3.73 -10.65 3.11
C GLY A 59 2.39 -9.92 3.18
N ARG A 60 2.08 -9.38 4.35
CA ARG A 60 0.87 -8.59 4.57
C ARG A 60 1.24 -7.11 4.57
N PHE A 61 0.72 -6.38 3.59
CA PHE A 61 1.04 -4.97 3.37
C PHE A 61 -0.18 -4.09 3.61
N TYR A 62 0.04 -2.92 4.19
CA TYR A 62 -0.98 -1.90 4.32
C TYR A 62 -0.39 -0.53 3.95
N CYS A 63 -1.25 0.39 3.54
CA CYS A 63 -0.85 1.77 3.31
C CYS A 63 -1.41 2.68 4.41
N GLU A 64 -0.66 3.71 4.74
CA GLU A 64 -1.11 4.83 5.53
C GLU A 64 -1.15 6.08 4.65
N ALA A 65 -2.33 6.70 4.58
CA ALA A 65 -2.53 7.97 3.87
C ALA A 65 -2.48 9.12 4.87
N HIS A 66 -1.78 10.19 4.51
CA HIS A 66 -1.57 11.35 5.36
C HIS A 66 -2.01 12.63 4.64
N ASN A 67 -2.73 13.47 5.38
CA ASN A 67 -3.17 14.78 4.94
C ASN A 67 -3.06 15.80 6.09
N GLN A 68 -3.31 17.09 5.83
CA GLN A 68 -3.24 18.17 6.81
C GLN A 68 -4.13 17.96 8.06
N HIS A 69 -5.19 17.15 7.93
CA HIS A 69 -6.11 16.84 9.02
C HIS A 69 -5.74 15.56 9.78
N GLY A 70 -4.63 14.90 9.45
CA GLY A 70 -4.16 13.66 10.10
C GLY A 70 -3.91 12.51 9.13
N SER A 71 -3.65 11.34 9.70
CA SER A 71 -3.37 10.08 8.99
C SER A 71 -4.43 9.02 9.24
N GLN A 72 -4.54 8.06 8.33
CA GLN A 72 -5.28 6.83 8.58
C GLN A 72 -4.74 5.69 7.72
N ARG A 73 -4.76 4.47 8.29
CA ARG A 73 -4.29 3.24 7.64
C ARG A 73 -5.42 2.48 6.94
N SER A 74 -5.06 1.75 5.89
CA SER A 74 -5.91 0.74 5.25
C SER A 74 -5.95 -0.54 6.06
N ASP A 75 -6.87 -1.43 5.70
CA ASP A 75 -6.73 -2.84 6.01
C ASP A 75 -5.51 -3.44 5.28
N ALA A 76 -4.90 -4.45 5.89
CA ALA A 76 -3.75 -5.14 5.30
C ALA A 76 -4.20 -6.17 4.26
N VAL A 77 -3.51 -6.19 3.12
CA VAL A 77 -3.71 -7.16 2.05
C VAL A 77 -2.56 -8.18 2.04
N THR A 78 -2.89 -9.44 1.80
CA THR A 78 -1.89 -10.49 1.64
C THR A 78 -1.38 -10.52 0.21
N VAL A 79 -0.08 -10.31 0.04
CA VAL A 79 0.65 -10.46 -1.22
C VAL A 79 1.35 -11.80 -1.21
N VAL A 80 1.17 -12.57 -2.28
CA VAL A 80 1.88 -13.83 -2.53
C VAL A 80 2.62 -13.67 -3.86
N VAL A 81 3.94 -13.56 -3.79
CA VAL A 81 4.84 -13.64 -4.94
C VAL A 81 5.21 -15.12 -5.12
N LYS A 82 5.25 -15.60 -6.37
CA LYS A 82 5.60 -16.99 -6.70
C LYS A 82 7.10 -17.18 -6.82
#